data_AF-A0A2J8V6N6-F1
#
_entry.id   AF-A0A2J8V6N6-F1
#
_cell.length_a   1.000
_cell.length_b   1.000
_cell.length_c   1.000
_cell.angle_alpha   90.00
_cell.angle_beta   90.00
_cell.angle_gamma   90.00
#
_symmetry.space_group_name_H-M   'P 1'
#
loop_
_entity.id
_entity.type
_entity.pdbx_description
1 polymer ?
#
loop_
_entity_poly.entity_id
_entity_poly.type
_entity_poly.pdbx_seq_one_letter_code
_entity_poly.pdbx_strand_id
1 'polypeptide(L)'
;MTVARPSVPAALPLLGELLWLLLLVLLCLPAVWGDCGLPPDVPNAQPALEGRTSFPEDTVVTYKCEESFMKIPGKKDSVICLKGSQWSDIEEFCNQKSCPNPGEIQNGQIDVSNGILFGATISFSCNTGYKLFGPTSSLCLISGSSVQWSDPLPECREIYCPAPPQIDNGIIQGKRDHYGYRQSITYACNKGYTMIGEHSIYCTVNDDEGEWSGPPPECRGKSLTSKVPPTVQKPTTVNVPTTEVSPTSQKTTTKTTTPNAQATRSTPVSRTTKHFHETTPNKGSGTTSGTTSLLSGHKCFTLTGLLGTLVTMGLLT
;
A
#
# COMPACT_ATOMS: atom_id res chain seq x y z
N MET A 1 94.47 79.75 22.99
CA MET A 1 93.02 79.79 23.25
C MET A 1 92.31 79.46 21.94
N THR A 2 91.91 78.21 21.77
CA THR A 2 91.25 77.70 20.56
C THR A 2 89.78 77.45 20.88
N VAL A 3 88.90 78.11 20.15
CA VAL A 3 87.44 78.08 20.33
C VAL A 3 86.89 76.76 19.75
N ALA A 4 86.19 75.98 20.58
CA ALA A 4 85.48 74.78 20.16
C ALA A 4 84.09 75.16 19.60
N ARG A 5 83.78 74.67 18.39
CA ARG A 5 82.45 74.72 17.75
C ARG A 5 81.62 73.52 18.21
N PRO A 6 80.30 73.64 18.48
CA PRO A 6 79.46 72.49 18.76
C PRO A 6 79.02 71.82 17.46
N SER A 7 79.14 70.48 17.40
CA SER A 7 78.61 69.61 16.36
C SER A 7 77.15 69.22 16.67
N VAL A 8 76.25 69.51 15.73
CA VAL A 8 74.88 68.99 15.72
C VAL A 8 74.90 67.64 15.00
N PRO A 9 74.44 66.51 15.60
CA PRO A 9 74.25 65.28 14.86
C PRO A 9 72.93 65.33 14.09
N ALA A 10 73.00 64.96 12.81
CA ALA A 10 71.89 64.82 11.89
C ALA A 10 70.95 63.70 12.33
N ALA A 11 69.65 63.98 12.40
CA ALA A 11 68.60 62.99 12.55
C ALA A 11 68.48 62.17 11.25
N LEU A 12 68.63 60.84 11.36
CA LEU A 12 68.53 59.86 10.27
C LEU A 12 67.05 59.60 9.85
N PRO A 13 66.80 59.23 8.58
CA PRO A 13 65.46 59.14 8.00
C PRO A 13 64.86 57.74 8.20
N LEU A 14 64.28 57.47 9.37
CA LEU A 14 63.67 56.15 9.68
C LEU A 14 62.21 55.96 9.18
N LEU A 15 61.62 56.99 8.55
CA LEU A 15 60.21 56.95 8.13
C LEU A 15 59.94 56.19 6.81
N GLY A 16 60.95 56.06 5.93
CA GLY A 16 60.79 55.39 4.63
C GLY A 16 60.73 53.87 4.70
N GLU A 17 61.60 53.26 5.51
CA GLU A 17 61.68 51.80 5.71
C GLU A 17 60.43 51.25 6.42
N LEU A 18 59.86 52.01 7.35
CA LEU A 18 58.65 51.61 8.07
C LEU A 18 57.43 51.52 7.14
N LEU A 19 57.35 52.42 6.14
CA LEU A 19 56.26 52.44 5.16
C LEU A 19 56.35 51.25 4.19
N TRP A 20 57.56 50.87 3.79
CA TRP A 20 57.81 49.70 2.93
C TRP A 20 57.52 48.38 3.66
N LEU A 21 57.92 48.28 4.93
CA LEU A 21 57.57 47.15 5.80
C LEU A 21 56.06 47.05 6.04
N LEU A 22 55.35 48.17 6.24
CA LEU A 22 53.89 48.18 6.36
C LEU A 22 53.18 47.75 5.07
N LEU A 23 53.69 48.13 3.90
CA LEU A 23 53.17 47.70 2.59
C LEU A 23 53.40 46.19 2.36
N LEU A 24 54.57 45.66 2.73
CA LEU A 24 54.85 44.22 2.70
C LEU A 24 53.97 43.44 3.68
N VAL A 25 53.67 43.99 4.86
CA VAL A 25 52.75 43.38 5.84
C VAL A 25 51.29 43.40 5.34
N LEU A 26 50.84 44.47 4.67
CA LEU A 26 49.52 44.55 4.03
C LEU A 26 49.35 43.58 2.86
N LEU A 27 50.41 43.32 2.09
CA LEU A 27 50.44 42.28 1.04
C LEU A 27 50.49 40.85 1.60
N CYS A 28 50.91 40.69 2.85
CA CYS A 28 50.97 39.41 3.57
C CYS A 28 49.75 39.14 4.47
N LEU A 29 48.78 40.05 4.55
CA LEU A 29 47.51 39.72 5.18
C LEU A 29 46.89 38.58 4.37
N PRO A 30 46.68 37.39 4.97
CA PRO A 30 45.99 36.33 4.26
C PRO A 30 44.63 36.90 3.86
N ALA A 31 44.38 37.03 2.56
CA ALA A 31 43.04 37.23 2.08
C ALA A 31 42.24 36.03 2.63
N VAL A 32 41.44 36.28 3.66
CA VAL A 32 40.49 35.29 4.17
C VAL A 32 39.51 35.10 3.04
N TRP A 33 39.79 34.13 2.16
CA TRP A 33 38.86 33.71 1.13
C TRP A 33 37.63 33.17 1.82
N GLY A 34 36.46 33.71 1.47
CA GLY A 34 35.19 33.29 2.02
C GLY A 34 34.97 31.82 1.70
N ASP A 35 34.83 31.01 2.75
CA ASP A 35 34.45 29.60 2.67
C ASP A 35 33.04 29.46 3.26
N CYS A 36 32.14 28.82 2.52
CA CYS A 36 30.76 28.62 2.98
C CYS A 36 30.59 27.41 3.91
N GLY A 37 31.62 26.57 4.08
CA GLY A 37 31.51 25.34 4.86
C GLY A 37 30.48 24.36 4.28
N LEU A 38 29.92 23.48 5.10
CA LEU A 38 28.96 22.48 4.60
C LEU A 38 27.69 23.15 4.03
N PRO A 39 27.15 22.65 2.90
CA PRO A 39 25.87 23.08 2.34
C PRO A 39 24.70 22.92 3.32
N PRO A 40 23.60 23.69 3.14
CA PRO A 40 22.41 23.55 3.97
C PRO A 40 21.78 22.16 3.83
N ASP A 41 21.09 21.71 4.87
CA ASP A 41 20.28 20.49 4.80
C ASP A 41 19.00 20.75 3.98
N VAL A 42 18.65 19.82 3.09
CA VAL A 42 17.48 19.93 2.23
C VAL A 42 16.64 18.66 2.37
N PRO A 43 15.33 18.75 2.68
CA PRO A 43 14.50 17.58 2.89
C PRO A 43 14.53 16.61 1.70
N ASN A 44 14.76 15.33 2.00
CA ASN A 44 14.76 14.22 1.04
C ASN A 44 15.84 14.34 -0.06
N ALA A 45 16.92 15.08 0.20
CA ALA A 45 18.01 15.29 -0.74
C ALA A 45 19.37 15.25 -0.04
N GLN A 46 20.39 14.75 -0.74
CA GLN A 46 21.76 14.63 -0.25
C GLN A 46 22.72 15.43 -1.14
N PRO A 47 23.57 16.31 -0.58
CA PRO A 47 24.53 17.08 -1.37
C PRO A 47 25.68 16.19 -1.87
N ALA A 48 26.09 16.40 -3.13
CA ALA A 48 27.27 15.72 -3.69
C ALA A 48 28.57 16.38 -3.21
N LEU A 49 29.01 16.03 -2.00
CA LEU A 49 30.17 16.68 -1.35
C LEU A 49 31.54 16.16 -1.84
N GLU A 50 31.60 14.95 -2.39
CA GLU A 50 32.86 14.30 -2.80
C GLU A 50 33.95 14.26 -1.70
N GLY A 51 33.55 14.24 -0.41
CA GLY A 51 34.47 14.26 0.72
C GLY A 51 35.08 15.63 1.06
N ARG A 52 34.63 16.70 0.39
CA ARG A 52 35.06 18.08 0.67
C ARG A 52 34.33 18.63 1.89
N THR A 53 35.04 19.45 2.66
CA THR A 53 34.51 20.16 3.83
C THR A 53 34.67 21.68 3.72
N SER A 54 35.36 22.16 2.67
CA SER A 54 35.63 23.57 2.38
C SER A 54 35.22 23.86 0.94
N PHE A 55 34.45 24.92 0.78
CA PHE A 55 33.76 25.33 -0.44
C PHE A 55 33.99 26.85 -0.64
N PRO A 56 35.01 27.25 -1.42
CA PRO A 56 35.30 28.65 -1.67
C PRO A 56 34.15 29.34 -2.43
N GLU A 57 34.17 30.68 -2.45
CA GLU A 57 33.24 31.50 -3.25
C GLU A 57 33.09 30.97 -4.69
N ASP A 58 31.87 31.08 -5.21
CA ASP A 58 31.41 30.56 -6.51
C ASP A 58 31.35 29.02 -6.62
N THR A 59 31.66 28.28 -5.56
CA THR A 59 31.49 26.82 -5.56
C THR A 59 30.01 26.44 -5.69
N VAL A 60 29.69 25.56 -6.63
CA VAL A 60 28.35 25.03 -6.83
C VAL A 60 28.27 23.61 -6.30
N VAL A 61 27.34 23.37 -5.38
CA VAL A 61 27.03 22.02 -4.90
C VAL A 61 25.66 21.60 -5.42
N THR A 62 25.64 20.48 -6.13
CA THR A 62 24.40 19.87 -6.63
C THR A 62 23.94 18.79 -5.66
N TYR A 63 22.64 18.77 -5.38
CA TYR A 63 21.99 17.78 -4.55
C TYR A 63 21.38 16.67 -5.43
N LYS A 64 21.30 15.47 -4.86
CA LYS A 64 20.58 14.34 -5.42
C LYS A 64 19.43 13.98 -4.49
N CYS A 65 18.23 13.78 -5.04
CA CYS A 65 17.11 13.27 -4.24
C CYS A 65 17.45 11.88 -3.69
N GLU A 66 16.88 11.56 -2.54
CA GLU A 66 16.93 10.24 -1.92
C GLU A 66 16.24 9.17 -2.79
N GLU A 67 16.48 7.90 -2.47
CA GLU A 67 16.11 6.75 -3.32
C GLU A 67 14.61 6.70 -3.68
N SER A 68 13.72 7.09 -2.77
CA SER A 68 12.26 7.11 -2.95
C SER A 68 11.72 8.45 -3.47
N PHE A 69 12.59 9.40 -3.81
CA PHE A 69 12.25 10.74 -4.26
C PHE A 69 12.81 11.03 -5.66
N MET A 70 12.22 12.01 -6.34
CA MET A 70 12.65 12.46 -7.66
C MET A 70 12.65 13.99 -7.75
N LYS A 71 13.51 14.53 -8.61
CA LYS A 71 13.60 15.98 -8.84
C LYS A 71 12.34 16.47 -9.54
N ILE A 72 11.71 17.49 -8.97
CA ILE A 72 10.59 18.20 -9.56
C ILE A 72 11.11 18.97 -10.81
N PRO A 73 10.55 18.73 -12.00
CA PRO A 73 10.98 19.44 -13.20
C PRO A 73 10.91 20.96 -13.05
N GLY A 74 11.99 21.66 -13.42
CA GLY A 74 12.07 23.13 -13.37
C GLY A 74 12.47 23.72 -12.01
N LYS A 75 12.55 22.93 -10.93
CA LYS A 75 13.08 23.40 -9.63
C LYS A 75 14.62 23.30 -9.59
N LYS A 76 15.25 24.22 -8.85
CA LYS A 76 16.71 24.24 -8.63
C LYS A 76 17.10 23.13 -7.66
N ASP A 77 18.16 22.40 -8.00
CA ASP A 77 18.76 21.31 -7.22
C ASP A 77 20.21 21.61 -6.83
N SER A 78 20.62 22.87 -6.88
CA SER A 78 21.98 23.29 -6.56
C SER A 78 21.99 24.61 -5.81
N VAL A 79 23.00 24.73 -4.95
CA VAL A 79 23.35 25.96 -4.21
C VAL A 79 24.70 26.46 -4.68
N ILE A 80 24.90 27.78 -4.61
CA ILE A 80 26.18 28.43 -4.89
C ILE A 80 26.69 29.15 -3.64
N CYS A 81 28.00 29.04 -3.38
CA CYS A 81 28.66 29.77 -2.30
C CYS A 81 28.83 31.24 -2.73
N LEU A 82 28.03 32.12 -2.13
CA LEU A 82 28.03 33.55 -2.40
C LEU A 82 29.12 34.26 -1.59
N LYS A 83 29.46 35.46 -2.06
CA LYS A 83 30.32 36.39 -1.32
C LYS A 83 29.80 36.60 0.11
N GLY A 84 30.69 36.44 1.08
CA GLY A 84 30.34 36.57 2.51
C GLY A 84 30.05 35.24 3.20
N SER A 85 30.53 34.12 2.65
CA SER A 85 30.41 32.78 3.27
C SER A 85 28.96 32.34 3.48
N GLN A 86 28.10 32.61 2.50
CA GLN A 86 26.68 32.29 2.55
C GLN A 86 26.26 31.46 1.34
N TRP A 87 25.53 30.37 1.56
CA TRP A 87 24.91 29.60 0.47
C TRP A 87 23.69 30.35 -0.08
N SER A 88 23.47 30.28 -1.39
CA SER A 88 22.24 30.74 -2.02
C SER A 88 21.01 29.98 -1.52
N ASP A 89 19.84 30.62 -1.56
CA ASP A 89 18.58 29.98 -1.18
C ASP A 89 18.24 28.78 -2.08
N ILE A 90 17.69 27.74 -1.46
CA ILE A 90 17.18 26.54 -2.11
C ILE A 90 15.81 26.17 -1.53
N GLU A 91 14.85 25.90 -2.42
CA GLU A 91 13.52 25.43 -2.06
C GLU A 91 13.46 23.90 -2.14
N GLU A 92 12.42 23.31 -1.54
CA GLU A 92 12.13 21.89 -1.73
C GLU A 92 11.91 21.56 -3.21
N PHE A 93 12.75 20.68 -3.73
CA PHE A 93 12.75 20.27 -5.14
C PHE A 93 12.63 18.76 -5.34
N CYS A 94 12.55 17.97 -4.27
CA CYS A 94 12.39 16.51 -4.31
C CYS A 94 10.98 16.13 -3.86
N ASN A 95 10.23 15.43 -4.71
CA ASN A 95 8.93 14.84 -4.35
C ASN A 95 8.99 13.32 -4.37
N GLN A 96 8.11 12.68 -3.60
CA GLN A 96 8.07 11.22 -3.52
C GLN A 96 7.72 10.64 -4.90
N LYS A 97 8.40 9.56 -5.28
CA LYS A 97 8.12 8.85 -6.54
C LYS A 97 6.69 8.29 -6.51
N SER A 98 6.02 8.36 -7.66
CA SER A 98 4.69 7.81 -7.86
C SER A 98 4.76 6.56 -8.72
N CYS A 99 4.04 5.51 -8.32
CA CYS A 99 3.80 4.38 -9.21
C CYS A 99 2.95 4.81 -10.42
N PRO A 100 3.03 4.05 -11.52
CA PRO A 100 2.17 4.27 -12.67
C PRO A 100 0.69 4.17 -12.28
N ASN A 101 -0.17 4.82 -13.05
CA ASN A 101 -1.62 4.59 -12.92
C ASN A 101 -1.88 3.07 -13.01
N PRO A 102 -2.52 2.45 -12.00
CA PRO A 102 -2.72 1.00 -11.99
C PRO A 102 -3.59 0.50 -13.14
N GLY A 103 -4.37 1.36 -13.80
CA GLY A 103 -5.21 0.99 -14.94
C GLY A 103 -6.62 0.62 -14.48
N GLU A 104 -7.26 -0.32 -15.20
CA GLU A 104 -8.64 -0.75 -14.93
C GLU A 104 -8.74 -2.28 -14.99
N ILE A 105 -9.59 -2.85 -14.15
CA ILE A 105 -9.93 -4.28 -14.16
C ILE A 105 -11.33 -4.41 -14.77
N GLN A 106 -11.44 -5.13 -15.90
CA GLN A 106 -12.74 -5.42 -16.49
C GLN A 106 -13.60 -6.22 -15.50
N ASN A 107 -14.81 -5.74 -15.22
CA ASN A 107 -15.71 -6.30 -14.20
C ASN A 107 -15.11 -6.35 -12.78
N GLY A 108 -14.18 -5.45 -12.46
CA GLY A 108 -13.60 -5.31 -11.13
C GLY A 108 -13.39 -3.85 -10.73
N GLN A 109 -12.77 -3.68 -9.57
CA GLN A 109 -12.47 -2.39 -8.95
C GLN A 109 -11.06 -2.40 -8.36
N ILE A 110 -10.43 -1.23 -8.37
CA ILE A 110 -9.13 -0.98 -7.75
C ILE A 110 -9.34 0.06 -6.65
N ASP A 111 -9.06 -0.31 -5.41
CA ASP A 111 -9.08 0.63 -4.29
C ASP A 111 -7.72 1.33 -4.17
N VAL A 112 -7.75 2.65 -4.41
CA VAL A 112 -6.59 3.56 -4.33
C VAL A 112 -6.73 4.56 -3.17
N SER A 113 -7.49 4.23 -2.13
CA SER A 113 -7.76 5.13 -1.00
C SER A 113 -6.50 5.67 -0.31
N ASN A 114 -5.39 4.93 -0.36
CA ASN A 114 -4.09 5.32 0.20
C ASN A 114 -3.16 6.02 -0.82
N GLY A 115 -3.66 6.39 -2.00
CA GLY A 115 -2.88 6.97 -3.08
C GLY A 115 -2.03 5.95 -3.84
N ILE A 116 -1.08 6.47 -4.63
CA ILE A 116 -0.22 5.68 -5.54
C ILE A 116 1.27 6.02 -5.40
N LEU A 117 1.66 6.71 -4.34
CA LEU A 117 3.05 7.06 -4.07
C LEU A 117 3.86 5.85 -3.59
N PHE A 118 5.18 5.95 -3.58
CA PHE A 118 6.07 4.92 -3.01
C PHE A 118 5.60 4.45 -1.63
N GLY A 119 5.50 3.13 -1.46
CA GLY A 119 5.01 2.49 -0.24
C GLY A 119 3.48 2.39 -0.14
N ALA A 120 2.71 2.96 -1.07
CA ALA A 120 1.26 2.81 -1.10
C ALA A 120 0.85 1.38 -1.48
N THR A 121 -0.23 0.89 -0.88
CA THR A 121 -0.85 -0.40 -1.22
C THR A 121 -2.22 -0.16 -1.83
N ILE A 122 -2.47 -0.79 -2.98
CA ILE A 122 -3.77 -0.84 -3.65
C ILE A 122 -4.37 -2.23 -3.48
N SER A 123 -5.70 -2.32 -3.44
CA SER A 123 -6.41 -3.61 -3.37
C SER A 123 -7.34 -3.81 -4.55
N PHE A 124 -7.59 -5.07 -4.89
CA PHE A 124 -8.36 -5.47 -6.06
C PHE A 124 -9.60 -6.27 -5.63
N SER A 125 -10.72 -5.99 -6.29
CA SER A 125 -11.97 -6.74 -6.10
C SER A 125 -12.70 -6.94 -7.42
N CYS A 126 -13.55 -7.96 -7.48
CA CYS A 126 -14.42 -8.20 -8.64
C CYS A 126 -15.86 -7.79 -8.32
N ASN A 127 -16.57 -7.35 -9.34
CA ASN A 127 -17.99 -7.06 -9.25
C ASN A 127 -18.78 -8.35 -8.97
N THR A 128 -19.97 -8.22 -8.37
CA THR A 128 -20.84 -9.37 -8.12
C THR A 128 -21.11 -10.16 -9.41
N GLY A 129 -20.94 -11.49 -9.34
CA GLY A 129 -21.05 -12.38 -10.50
C GLY A 129 -19.72 -12.69 -11.19
N TYR A 130 -18.61 -12.17 -10.65
CA TYR A 130 -17.26 -12.42 -11.16
C TYR A 130 -16.35 -12.87 -10.03
N LYS A 131 -15.45 -13.82 -10.35
CA LYS A 131 -14.44 -14.36 -9.45
C LYS A 131 -13.07 -13.78 -9.78
N LEU A 132 -12.30 -13.42 -8.74
CA LEU A 132 -10.95 -12.89 -8.87
C LEU A 132 -9.92 -14.01 -9.12
N PHE A 133 -9.13 -13.86 -10.17
CA PHE A 133 -8.00 -14.73 -10.49
C PHE A 133 -6.72 -13.91 -10.54
N GLY A 134 -5.83 -14.11 -9.56
CA GLY A 134 -4.56 -13.40 -9.45
C GLY A 134 -4.34 -12.81 -8.05
N PRO A 135 -3.50 -11.76 -7.93
CA PRO A 135 -3.25 -11.10 -6.66
C PRO A 135 -4.48 -10.31 -6.19
N THR A 136 -4.62 -10.15 -4.87
CA THR A 136 -5.69 -9.34 -4.25
C THR A 136 -5.23 -7.93 -3.90
N SER A 137 -3.93 -7.65 -3.97
CA SER A 137 -3.34 -6.34 -3.72
C SER A 137 -2.01 -6.18 -4.44
N SER A 138 -1.52 -4.94 -4.49
CA SER A 138 -0.16 -4.63 -4.95
C SER A 138 0.43 -3.47 -4.16
N LEU A 139 1.76 -3.52 -3.95
CA LEU A 139 2.54 -2.54 -3.21
C LEU A 139 3.45 -1.75 -4.16
N CYS A 140 3.52 -0.42 -4.00
CA CYS A 140 4.40 0.43 -4.79
C CYS A 140 5.85 0.35 -4.27
N LEU A 141 6.70 -0.40 -4.97
CA LEU A 141 8.08 -0.70 -4.56
C LEU A 141 9.11 -0.03 -5.48
N ILE A 142 10.35 0.10 -5.00
CA ILE A 142 11.49 0.54 -5.83
C ILE A 142 11.81 -0.53 -6.86
N SER A 143 11.94 -0.11 -8.12
CA SER A 143 12.36 -0.93 -9.25
C SER A 143 13.38 -0.15 -10.08
N GLY A 144 14.66 -0.49 -9.90
CA GLY A 144 15.78 0.22 -10.49
C GLY A 144 15.83 1.68 -10.01
N SER A 145 15.84 2.63 -10.94
CA SER A 145 15.79 4.07 -10.63
C SER A 145 14.36 4.61 -10.43
N SER A 146 13.33 3.77 -10.58
CA SER A 146 11.91 4.15 -10.55
C SER A 146 11.13 3.38 -9.48
N VAL A 147 9.81 3.54 -9.44
CA VAL A 147 8.92 2.72 -8.59
C VAL A 147 7.88 2.03 -9.46
N GLN A 148 7.52 0.80 -9.08
CA GLN A 148 6.59 -0.06 -9.82
C GLN A 148 5.72 -0.85 -8.84
N TRP A 149 4.51 -1.18 -9.27
CA TRP A 149 3.63 -2.11 -8.57
C TRP A 149 4.29 -3.49 -8.46
N SER A 150 4.25 -4.08 -7.28
CA SER A 150 4.84 -5.39 -6.98
C SER A 150 4.19 -6.53 -7.77
N ASP A 151 2.92 -6.37 -8.13
CA ASP A 151 2.06 -7.42 -8.67
C ASP A 151 1.23 -6.87 -9.85
N PRO A 152 0.94 -7.68 -10.87
CA PRO A 152 0.12 -7.27 -12.00
C PRO A 152 -1.36 -7.16 -11.62
N LEU A 153 -2.17 -6.55 -12.48
CA LEU A 153 -3.63 -6.58 -12.32
C LEU A 153 -4.17 -8.02 -12.41
N PRO A 154 -5.13 -8.40 -11.54
CA PRO A 154 -5.81 -9.68 -11.63
C PRO A 154 -6.86 -9.68 -12.75
N GLU A 155 -7.41 -10.86 -13.03
CA GLU A 155 -8.51 -11.05 -13.97
C GLU A 155 -9.81 -11.36 -13.21
N CYS A 156 -10.90 -10.68 -13.55
CA CYS A 156 -12.24 -11.00 -13.04
C CYS A 156 -12.99 -11.85 -14.07
N ARG A 157 -13.21 -13.12 -13.77
CA ARG A 157 -13.88 -14.07 -14.67
C ARG A 157 -15.32 -14.30 -14.25
N GLU A 158 -16.22 -14.33 -15.22
CA GLU A 158 -17.66 -14.52 -14.97
C GLU A 158 -17.92 -15.88 -14.30
N ILE A 159 -18.77 -15.86 -13.29
CA ILE A 159 -19.24 -17.06 -12.59
C ILE A 159 -20.50 -17.54 -13.31
N TYR A 160 -20.45 -18.78 -13.79
CA TYR A 160 -21.58 -19.42 -14.45
C TYR A 160 -22.31 -20.35 -13.50
N CYS A 161 -23.64 -20.35 -13.62
CA CYS A 161 -24.45 -21.41 -13.06
C CYS A 161 -24.19 -22.75 -13.78
N PRO A 162 -24.44 -23.88 -13.10
CA PRO A 162 -24.37 -25.19 -13.74
C PRO A 162 -25.37 -25.26 -14.91
N ALA A 163 -25.13 -26.22 -15.81
CA ALA A 163 -26.04 -26.47 -16.92
C ALA A 163 -27.50 -26.57 -16.41
N PRO A 164 -28.45 -25.89 -17.07
CA PRO A 164 -29.79 -25.79 -16.55
C PRO A 164 -30.47 -27.17 -16.51
N PRO A 165 -31.17 -27.51 -15.43
CA PRO A 165 -31.77 -28.82 -15.26
C PRO A 165 -32.83 -29.07 -16.35
N GLN A 166 -32.79 -30.25 -16.95
CA GLN A 166 -33.81 -30.63 -17.94
C GLN A 166 -35.08 -31.11 -17.23
N ILE A 167 -36.23 -30.90 -17.87
CA ILE A 167 -37.54 -31.33 -17.35
C ILE A 167 -38.20 -32.31 -18.32
N ASP A 168 -38.87 -33.31 -17.78
CA ASP A 168 -39.65 -34.24 -18.59
C ASP A 168 -40.83 -33.53 -19.23
N ASN A 169 -41.12 -33.86 -20.49
CA ASN A 169 -42.24 -33.29 -21.25
C ASN A 169 -42.23 -31.76 -21.34
N GLY A 170 -41.05 -31.14 -21.29
CA GLY A 170 -40.87 -29.73 -21.51
C GLY A 170 -39.52 -29.40 -22.16
N ILE A 171 -39.32 -28.13 -22.46
CA ILE A 171 -38.12 -27.58 -23.10
C ILE A 171 -37.69 -26.30 -22.39
N ILE A 172 -36.41 -25.95 -22.55
CA ILE A 172 -35.90 -24.62 -22.22
C ILE A 172 -35.98 -23.76 -23.49
N GLN A 173 -36.65 -22.61 -23.39
CA GLN A 173 -36.73 -21.66 -24.50
C GLN A 173 -35.42 -20.89 -24.66
N GLY A 174 -34.90 -20.82 -25.89
CA GLY A 174 -33.71 -20.00 -26.19
C GLY A 174 -32.45 -20.42 -25.43
N LYS A 175 -32.20 -21.74 -25.37
CA LYS A 175 -31.04 -22.32 -24.68
C LYS A 175 -29.73 -21.67 -25.16
N ARG A 176 -28.85 -21.33 -24.22
CA ARG A 176 -27.49 -20.78 -24.41
C ARG A 176 -26.46 -21.76 -23.86
N ASP A 177 -25.19 -21.52 -24.16
CA ASP A 177 -24.08 -22.35 -23.67
C ASP A 177 -23.78 -22.08 -22.18
N HIS A 178 -23.87 -20.83 -21.74
CA HIS A 178 -23.55 -20.41 -20.38
C HIS A 178 -24.59 -19.40 -19.85
N TYR A 179 -24.76 -19.40 -18.53
CA TYR A 179 -25.67 -18.51 -17.81
C TYR A 179 -24.97 -17.88 -16.61
N GLY A 180 -24.66 -16.59 -16.73
CA GLY A 180 -24.02 -15.82 -15.67
C GLY A 180 -25.01 -15.19 -14.69
N TYR A 181 -24.50 -14.50 -13.69
CA TYR A 181 -25.29 -13.85 -12.64
C TYR A 181 -26.47 -13.03 -13.17
N ARG A 182 -27.66 -13.20 -12.58
CA ARG A 182 -28.96 -12.60 -12.94
C ARG A 182 -29.51 -12.97 -14.32
N GLN A 183 -28.81 -13.77 -15.12
CA GLN A 183 -29.39 -14.31 -16.35
C GLN A 183 -30.43 -15.38 -16.01
N SER A 184 -31.52 -15.43 -16.79
CA SER A 184 -32.63 -16.35 -16.55
C SER A 184 -32.89 -17.28 -17.73
N ILE A 185 -33.54 -18.39 -17.42
CA ILE A 185 -34.09 -19.32 -18.40
C ILE A 185 -35.59 -19.46 -18.16
N THR A 186 -36.32 -19.75 -19.23
CA THR A 186 -37.76 -19.99 -19.17
C THR A 186 -38.07 -21.36 -19.74
N TYR A 187 -38.81 -22.15 -18.97
CA TYR A 187 -39.29 -23.45 -19.38
C TYR A 187 -40.61 -23.34 -20.14
N ALA A 188 -40.91 -24.34 -20.96
CA ALA A 188 -42.21 -24.52 -21.58
C ALA A 188 -42.57 -26.00 -21.65
N CYS A 189 -43.80 -26.34 -21.25
CA CYS A 189 -44.28 -27.70 -21.37
C CYS A 189 -44.67 -28.04 -22.82
N ASN A 190 -44.43 -29.29 -23.20
CA ASN A 190 -44.86 -29.84 -24.48
C ASN A 190 -46.40 -29.84 -24.58
N LYS A 191 -46.90 -29.91 -25.81
CA LYS A 191 -48.34 -29.92 -26.08
C LYS A 191 -49.03 -31.05 -25.30
N GLY A 192 -50.11 -30.72 -24.57
CA GLY A 192 -50.88 -31.67 -23.77
C GLY A 192 -50.47 -31.74 -22.28
N TYR A 193 -49.39 -31.05 -21.91
CA TYR A 193 -48.91 -30.94 -20.53
C TYR A 193 -49.19 -29.54 -19.96
N THR A 194 -49.36 -29.47 -18.65
CA THR A 194 -49.59 -28.24 -17.88
C THR A 194 -48.42 -28.03 -16.93
N MET A 195 -47.90 -26.80 -16.86
CA MET A 195 -46.79 -26.44 -16.01
C MET A 195 -47.21 -26.33 -14.54
N ILE A 196 -46.40 -26.88 -13.65
CA ILE A 196 -46.55 -26.81 -12.20
C ILE A 196 -45.26 -26.22 -11.61
N GLY A 197 -45.34 -25.05 -11.00
CA GLY A 197 -44.21 -24.31 -10.45
C GLY A 197 -43.87 -23.03 -11.24
N GLU A 198 -42.75 -22.41 -10.91
CA GLU A 198 -42.29 -21.18 -11.56
C GLU A 198 -41.80 -21.46 -12.98
N HIS A 199 -42.20 -20.60 -13.92
CA HIS A 199 -41.87 -20.77 -15.33
C HIS A 199 -40.40 -20.46 -15.62
N SER A 200 -39.75 -19.67 -14.77
CA SER A 200 -38.37 -19.22 -14.97
C SER A 200 -37.56 -19.35 -13.68
N ILE A 201 -36.29 -19.67 -13.84
CA ILE A 201 -35.28 -19.61 -12.79
C ILE A 201 -34.15 -18.69 -13.27
N TYR A 202 -33.46 -18.04 -12.34
CA TYR A 202 -32.35 -17.14 -12.64
C TYR A 202 -31.09 -17.55 -11.90
N CYS A 203 -29.95 -17.23 -12.49
CA CYS A 203 -28.67 -17.55 -11.91
C CYS A 203 -28.37 -16.59 -10.74
N THR A 204 -28.14 -17.18 -9.57
CA THR A 204 -27.64 -16.51 -8.37
C THR A 204 -26.17 -16.88 -8.18
N VAL A 205 -25.43 -16.05 -7.46
CA VAL A 205 -24.02 -16.30 -7.15
C VAL A 205 -23.85 -16.13 -5.66
N ASN A 206 -23.33 -17.17 -5.02
CA ASN A 206 -22.98 -17.20 -3.61
C ASN A 206 -21.47 -17.37 -3.52
N ASP A 207 -20.80 -16.35 -2.97
CA ASP A 207 -19.34 -16.20 -2.98
C ASP A 207 -18.77 -16.31 -4.41
N ASP A 208 -18.24 -17.48 -4.75
CA ASP A 208 -17.54 -17.79 -5.99
C ASP A 208 -18.25 -18.86 -6.85
N GLU A 209 -19.44 -19.31 -6.44
CA GLU A 209 -20.17 -20.40 -7.09
C GLU A 209 -21.55 -19.93 -7.58
N GLY A 210 -21.89 -20.35 -8.80
CA GLY A 210 -23.18 -20.06 -9.41
C GLY A 210 -24.22 -21.13 -9.04
N GLU A 211 -25.40 -20.70 -8.61
CA GLU A 211 -26.52 -21.58 -8.27
C GLU A 211 -27.83 -21.06 -8.87
N TRP A 212 -28.69 -21.95 -9.33
CA TRP A 212 -30.03 -21.56 -9.79
C TRP A 212 -30.91 -21.14 -8.62
N SER A 213 -31.72 -20.09 -8.81
CA SER A 213 -32.59 -19.50 -7.78
C SER A 213 -33.61 -20.46 -7.14
N GLY A 214 -33.84 -21.62 -7.74
CA GLY A 214 -34.80 -22.62 -7.27
C GLY A 214 -34.90 -23.85 -8.18
N PRO A 215 -35.76 -24.82 -7.84
CA PRO A 215 -35.98 -26.01 -8.64
C PRO A 215 -36.70 -25.69 -9.96
N PRO A 216 -36.52 -26.51 -11.02
CA PRO A 216 -37.28 -26.36 -12.25
C PRO A 216 -38.76 -26.76 -12.07
N PRO A 217 -39.68 -26.30 -12.94
CA PRO A 217 -41.08 -26.69 -12.89
C PRO A 217 -41.30 -28.14 -13.37
N GLU A 218 -42.44 -28.72 -13.01
CA GLU A 218 -42.90 -30.03 -13.48
C GLU A 218 -43.95 -29.88 -14.58
N CYS A 219 -43.85 -30.66 -15.66
CA CYS A 219 -44.88 -30.73 -16.69
C CYS A 219 -45.80 -31.93 -16.49
N ARG A 220 -47.06 -31.67 -16.11
CA ARG A 220 -48.06 -32.72 -15.83
C ARG A 220 -49.03 -32.89 -16.98
N GLY A 221 -49.13 -34.11 -17.49
CA GLY A 221 -50.09 -34.47 -18.53
C GLY A 221 -51.52 -34.46 -18.00
N LYS A 222 -52.48 -34.13 -18.85
CA LYS A 222 -53.89 -34.46 -18.56
C LYS A 222 -53.98 -35.99 -18.60
N SER A 223 -54.31 -36.62 -17.46
CA SER A 223 -54.59 -38.06 -17.43
C SER A 223 -55.60 -38.37 -18.52
N LEU A 224 -55.19 -39.10 -19.56
CA LEU A 224 -56.11 -39.70 -20.49
C LEU A 224 -56.81 -40.81 -19.70
N THR A 225 -57.87 -40.44 -18.97
CA THR A 225 -58.89 -41.40 -18.57
C THR A 225 -59.40 -42.00 -19.87
N SER A 226 -58.86 -43.18 -20.18
CA SER A 226 -59.33 -44.05 -21.23
C SER A 226 -60.84 -44.19 -21.04
N LYS A 227 -61.64 -43.54 -21.88
CA LYS A 227 -63.03 -43.93 -22.08
C LYS A 227 -62.98 -45.29 -22.78
N VAL A 228 -62.63 -46.34 -22.06
CA VAL A 228 -63.09 -47.69 -22.38
C VAL A 228 -64.52 -47.72 -21.83
N PRO A 229 -65.55 -47.84 -22.68
CA PRO A 229 -66.91 -48.10 -22.23
C PRO A 229 -66.92 -49.38 -21.37
N PRO A 230 -67.71 -49.47 -20.29
CA PRO A 230 -67.80 -50.69 -19.52
C PRO A 230 -68.39 -51.78 -20.42
N THR A 231 -67.55 -52.71 -20.88
CA THR A 231 -68.02 -53.94 -21.49
C THR A 231 -68.70 -54.74 -20.40
N VAL A 232 -70.04 -54.80 -20.46
CA VAL A 232 -70.88 -55.66 -19.62
C VAL A 232 -70.44 -57.10 -19.83
N GLN A 233 -69.66 -57.66 -18.91
CA GLN A 233 -69.42 -59.09 -18.86
C GLN A 233 -70.63 -59.76 -18.22
N LYS A 234 -71.38 -60.50 -19.04
CA LYS A 234 -72.43 -61.42 -18.62
C LYS A 234 -71.83 -62.46 -17.65
N PRO A 235 -72.47 -62.77 -16.51
CA PRO A 235 -71.96 -63.78 -15.61
C PRO A 235 -72.09 -65.17 -16.26
N THR A 236 -70.96 -65.87 -16.41
CA THR A 236 -70.96 -67.30 -16.67
C THR A 236 -70.65 -68.00 -15.35
N THR A 237 -71.65 -68.67 -14.79
CA THR A 237 -71.54 -69.49 -13.60
C THR A 237 -70.64 -70.68 -13.87
N VAL A 238 -69.49 -70.75 -13.18
CA VAL A 238 -68.69 -71.98 -13.09
C VAL A 238 -68.64 -72.38 -11.62
N ASN A 239 -69.30 -73.49 -11.32
CA ASN A 239 -69.29 -74.12 -10.00
C ASN A 239 -67.89 -74.67 -9.72
N VAL A 240 -67.29 -74.27 -8.61
CA VAL A 240 -66.09 -74.91 -8.05
C VAL A 240 -66.48 -75.56 -6.72
N PRO A 241 -66.14 -76.85 -6.48
CA PRO A 241 -66.50 -77.53 -5.25
C PRO A 241 -65.66 -77.05 -4.07
N THR A 242 -66.32 -76.96 -2.93
CA THR A 242 -65.78 -76.68 -1.60
C THR A 242 -64.98 -77.86 -1.07
N THR A 243 -63.78 -77.62 -0.55
CA THR A 243 -63.22 -78.47 0.52
C THR A 243 -62.54 -77.59 1.57
N GLU A 244 -63.01 -77.77 2.78
CA GLU A 244 -62.63 -77.09 4.02
C GLU A 244 -61.20 -77.45 4.44
N VAL A 245 -60.46 -76.49 5.03
CA VAL A 245 -59.83 -76.64 6.37
C VAL A 245 -59.71 -75.24 6.99
N SER A 246 -60.13 -75.11 8.24
CA SER A 246 -60.08 -73.92 9.10
C SER A 246 -59.11 -74.18 10.29
N PRO A 247 -58.96 -73.28 11.26
CA PRO A 247 -57.93 -72.26 11.43
C PRO A 247 -56.90 -72.64 12.53
N THR A 248 -55.87 -71.86 12.84
CA THR A 248 -55.74 -70.87 13.95
C THR A 248 -54.21 -70.62 14.06
N SER A 249 -53.58 -69.57 14.60
CA SER A 249 -53.92 -68.45 15.47
C SER A 249 -52.65 -67.57 15.50
N GLN A 250 -52.75 -66.22 15.54
CA GLN A 250 -51.87 -65.38 16.38
C GLN A 250 -52.29 -63.89 16.37
N LYS A 251 -53.21 -63.61 17.30
CA LYS A 251 -53.20 -62.58 18.35
C LYS A 251 -52.47 -61.23 18.09
N THR A 252 -53.32 -60.21 17.92
CA THR A 252 -53.10 -58.77 18.17
C THR A 252 -52.69 -58.46 19.60
N THR A 253 -51.84 -57.45 19.83
CA THR A 253 -51.97 -56.55 21.00
C THR A 253 -51.47 -55.15 20.68
N THR A 254 -52.39 -54.20 20.67
CA THR A 254 -52.14 -52.75 20.73
C THR A 254 -52.04 -52.32 22.19
N LYS A 255 -51.09 -51.45 22.57
CA LYS A 255 -51.29 -50.51 23.68
C LYS A 255 -50.37 -49.29 23.62
N THR A 256 -51.05 -48.14 23.57
CA THR A 256 -50.72 -46.73 23.79
C THR A 256 -49.77 -46.44 24.97
N THR A 257 -48.86 -45.45 24.86
CA THR A 257 -48.62 -44.36 25.86
C THR A 257 -47.73 -43.22 25.29
N THR A 258 -48.25 -41.99 25.42
CA THR A 258 -47.84 -40.56 25.35
C THR A 258 -46.34 -40.13 25.31
N PRO A 259 -46.01 -38.94 24.74
CA PRO A 259 -44.64 -38.52 24.37
C PRO A 259 -43.91 -37.76 25.49
N ASN A 260 -42.58 -37.79 25.45
CA ASN A 260 -41.72 -36.99 26.33
C ASN A 260 -40.91 -35.97 25.52
N ALA A 261 -40.88 -34.75 26.06
CA ALA A 261 -40.34 -33.55 25.47
C ALA A 261 -38.81 -33.46 25.60
N GLN A 262 -38.15 -32.79 24.64
CA GLN A 262 -36.96 -32.00 24.95
C GLN A 262 -36.82 -30.82 23.99
N ALA A 263 -37.03 -29.63 24.53
CA ALA A 263 -36.78 -28.35 23.89
C ALA A 263 -35.39 -27.85 24.30
N THR A 264 -34.54 -27.53 23.33
CA THR A 264 -33.27 -26.83 23.54
C THR A 264 -33.48 -25.35 23.25
N ARG A 265 -33.37 -24.54 24.30
CA ARG A 265 -33.52 -23.08 24.32
C ARG A 265 -32.12 -22.45 24.30
N SER A 266 -31.76 -21.74 23.24
CA SER A 266 -30.63 -20.80 23.23
C SER A 266 -31.17 -19.38 23.36
N THR A 267 -30.81 -18.71 24.45
CA THR A 267 -31.08 -17.28 24.68
C THR A 267 -29.83 -16.44 24.42
N PRO A 268 -29.99 -15.17 24.01
CA PRO A 268 -28.90 -14.28 23.63
C PRO A 268 -28.27 -13.62 24.86
N VAL A 269 -26.96 -13.39 24.82
CA VAL A 269 -26.25 -12.56 25.81
C VAL A 269 -25.88 -11.23 25.17
N SER A 270 -26.44 -10.16 25.75
CA SER A 270 -26.19 -8.77 25.39
C SER A 270 -24.94 -8.22 26.10
N ARG A 271 -24.13 -7.52 25.30
CA ARG A 271 -23.46 -6.22 25.55
C ARG A 271 -23.19 -5.82 27.02
N THR A 272 -21.89 -5.76 27.37
CA THR A 272 -21.38 -4.88 28.43
C THR A 272 -20.13 -4.16 27.95
N THR A 273 -20.22 -2.83 27.93
CA THR A 273 -19.14 -1.85 27.77
C THR A 273 -18.11 -1.98 28.89
N LYS A 274 -16.82 -2.15 28.55
CA LYS A 274 -15.70 -1.87 29.46
C LYS A 274 -14.90 -0.69 28.91
N HIS A 275 -14.91 0.39 29.68
CA HIS A 275 -13.97 1.50 29.58
C HIS A 275 -12.54 0.97 29.70
N PHE A 276 -11.72 1.26 28.69
CA PHE A 276 -10.27 1.03 28.76
C PHE A 276 -9.62 2.30 29.27
N HIS A 277 -8.84 2.16 30.33
CA HIS A 277 -8.06 3.23 30.95
C HIS A 277 -6.90 3.61 30.01
N GLU A 278 -6.86 4.88 29.65
CA GLU A 278 -5.78 5.53 28.92
C GLU A 278 -4.58 5.68 29.86
N THR A 279 -3.46 5.05 29.52
CA THR A 279 -2.19 5.19 30.26
C THR A 279 -1.26 6.08 29.44
N THR A 280 -1.12 7.33 29.86
CA THR A 280 -0.13 8.30 29.37
C THR A 280 1.30 7.83 29.70
N PRO A 281 2.26 7.89 28.75
CA PRO A 281 3.68 7.83 29.10
C PRO A 281 4.17 9.22 29.54
N ASN A 282 4.71 9.26 30.74
CA ASN A 282 5.32 10.41 31.37
C ASN A 282 6.56 10.89 30.59
N LYS A 283 6.70 12.21 30.53
CA LYS A 283 7.86 12.94 30.01
C LYS A 283 9.03 12.78 31.00
N GLY A 284 9.93 11.84 30.72
CA GLY A 284 11.15 11.62 31.49
C GLY A 284 12.26 12.58 31.08
N SER A 285 12.46 13.62 31.89
CA SER A 285 13.67 14.46 31.88
C SER A 285 14.85 13.65 32.40
N GLY A 286 15.75 13.23 31.50
CA GLY A 286 17.03 12.61 31.83
C GLY A 286 18.16 13.63 31.74
N THR A 287 18.55 14.20 32.86
CA THR A 287 19.91 14.72 33.08
C THR A 287 20.83 13.54 33.33
N THR A 288 21.90 13.40 32.53
CA THR A 288 23.04 12.57 32.94
C THR A 288 24.35 13.20 32.46
N SER A 289 25.20 13.43 33.45
CA SER A 289 26.60 13.80 33.34
C SER A 289 27.41 12.68 32.67
N GLY A 290 28.41 13.05 31.88
CA GLY A 290 29.32 12.12 31.21
C GLY A 290 30.63 12.80 30.85
N THR A 291 31.61 12.62 31.71
CA THR A 291 32.99 13.11 31.66
C THR A 291 33.79 12.47 30.52
N THR A 292 34.59 13.29 29.82
CA THR A 292 35.91 13.06 29.19
C THR A 292 36.30 11.66 28.68
N SER A 293 36.71 11.61 27.40
CA SER A 293 38.00 11.03 27.01
C SER A 293 38.54 11.66 25.72
N LEU A 294 39.84 11.96 25.76
CA LEU A 294 40.68 12.57 24.73
C LEU A 294 40.97 11.60 23.57
N LEU A 295 41.19 12.14 22.36
CA LEU A 295 42.52 12.15 21.70
C LEU A 295 42.49 12.77 20.29
N SER A 296 43.64 13.32 19.92
CA SER A 296 44.08 13.78 18.59
C SER A 296 43.56 15.16 18.15
N GLY A 297 44.31 16.25 18.09
CA GLY A 297 45.76 16.45 18.12
C GLY A 297 46.22 17.04 16.79
N HIS A 298 46.15 18.37 16.61
CA HIS A 298 46.98 19.13 15.66
C HIS A 298 47.25 20.52 16.25
N LYS A 299 48.53 20.82 16.50
CA LYS A 299 49.02 22.13 16.95
C LYS A 299 49.01 23.08 15.76
N CYS A 300 48.14 24.09 15.77
CA CYS A 300 48.31 25.24 14.91
C CYS A 300 49.37 26.14 15.57
N PHE A 301 50.52 26.29 14.91
CA PHE A 301 51.53 27.27 15.31
C PHE A 301 50.92 28.66 15.17
N THR A 302 50.62 29.31 16.29
CA THR A 302 50.30 30.73 16.29
C THR A 302 51.57 31.54 16.14
N LEU A 303 51.50 32.55 15.26
CA LEU A 303 52.55 33.48 14.85
C LEU A 303 52.96 34.47 15.96
N THR A 304 53.06 34.02 17.21
CA THR A 304 53.51 34.79 18.37
C THR A 304 54.87 34.30 18.90
N GLY A 305 55.38 33.18 18.38
CA GLY A 305 56.67 32.59 18.79
C GLY A 305 57.92 33.10 18.06
N LEU A 306 57.79 33.98 17.05
CA LEU A 306 58.93 34.44 16.24
C LEU A 306 59.41 35.87 16.54
N LEU A 307 58.73 36.61 17.43
CA LEU A 307 59.22 37.91 17.92
C LEU A 307 59.94 37.82 19.27
N GLY A 308 59.85 36.70 19.99
CA GLY A 308 60.54 36.50 21.27
C GLY A 308 62.02 36.11 21.16
N THR A 309 62.47 35.65 19.99
CA THR A 309 63.85 35.16 19.77
C THR A 309 64.78 36.17 19.09
N LEU A 310 64.28 37.34 18.69
CA LEU A 310 65.08 38.42 18.11
C LEU A 310 65.54 39.47 19.14
N VAL A 311 65.00 39.47 20.36
CA VAL A 311 65.43 40.40 21.43
C VAL A 311 66.67 39.88 22.19
N THR A 312 67.03 38.60 22.05
CA THR A 312 68.23 38.02 22.69
C THR A 312 69.49 38.05 21.80
N MET A 313 69.40 38.55 20.56
CA MET A 313 70.50 38.56 19.58
C MET A 313 71.01 39.96 19.20
N GLY A 314 70.79 40.99 20.03
CA GLY A 314 71.62 42.20 20.04
C GLY A 314 71.77 42.97 18.71
N LEU A 315 70.81 42.87 17.78
CA LEU A 315 70.79 43.64 16.54
C LEU A 315 69.64 44.65 16.57
N LEU A 316 69.77 45.65 17.41
CA LEU A 316 69.10 46.97 17.35
C LEU A 316 69.73 47.81 18.46
N THR A 317 70.67 48.68 18.09
CA THR A 317 71.14 49.79 18.95
C THR A 317 70.27 51.00 18.73
#